data_AF-A0A151R7K0-F1
#
_entry.id   AF-A0A151R7K0-F1
#
_cell.length_a   1.000
_cell.length_b   1.000
_cell.length_c   1.000
_cell.angle_alpha   90.00
_cell.angle_beta   90.00
_cell.angle_gamma   90.00
#
_symmetry.space_group_name_H-M   'P 1'
#
loop_
_entity.id
_entity.type
_entity.pdbx_description
1 polymer ?
#
loop_
_entity_poly.entity_id
_entity_poly.type
_entity_poly.pdbx_seq_one_letter_code
_entity_poly.pdbx_strand_id
1 'polypeptide(L)'
;MFPPPQQPLTNLPSLPDLLLTALSVCFLVSSSKSHIATTRCPFPGRILKIPAMSLSSSSSTSAVPPRRHNFASPQSLSEWLKPRLPSESLASWGVKPGTKNVHNLWLELSQGETSLADSTPPVRTVHVVLVRIKGKDAKFLVESHQELSDGNVRKRGRPLSEKMKPNEDPESAAVRGILEELGSVVAAANAFYSRVEDIVTIHPNSYQMRVEERDSASYPGLPGCYVLHTLHATVQGLPEGDFCTYEVDEYQGDFHHKNVAHKAVSVKKHYWTWVSADSLQT
;
A
#
# COMPACT_ATOMS: atom_id res chain seq x y z
N MET A 1 -55.93 16.12 -23.33
CA MET A 1 -54.64 15.63 -23.84
C MET A 1 -53.68 15.71 -22.66
N PHE A 2 -53.46 14.59 -21.97
CA PHE A 2 -52.63 14.50 -20.76
C PHE A 2 -51.20 14.06 -21.13
N PRO A 3 -50.16 14.55 -20.45
CA PRO A 3 -48.78 14.13 -20.72
C PRO A 3 -48.53 12.70 -20.20
N PRO A 4 -47.58 11.95 -20.80
CA PRO A 4 -47.27 10.60 -20.37
C PRO A 4 -46.49 10.60 -19.03
N PRO A 5 -46.58 9.50 -18.25
CA PRO A 5 -45.91 9.39 -16.97
C PRO A 5 -44.39 9.28 -17.15
N GLN A 6 -43.64 10.02 -16.33
CA GLN A 6 -42.19 9.94 -16.25
C GLN A 6 -41.78 8.59 -15.67
N GLN A 7 -40.97 7.83 -16.41
CA GLN A 7 -40.34 6.61 -15.94
C GLN A 7 -39.23 6.96 -14.94
N PRO A 8 -39.09 6.22 -13.82
CA PRO A 8 -38.00 6.44 -12.88
C PRO A 8 -36.66 6.08 -13.53
N LEU A 9 -35.69 6.99 -13.39
CA LEU A 9 -34.29 6.77 -13.77
C LEU A 9 -33.82 5.44 -13.16
N THR A 10 -33.43 4.53 -14.04
CA THR A 10 -32.71 3.31 -13.71
C THR A 10 -31.44 3.65 -12.95
N ASN A 11 -31.34 3.20 -11.70
CA ASN A 11 -30.11 3.17 -10.94
C ASN A 11 -29.02 2.50 -11.77
N LEU A 12 -27.96 3.26 -12.07
CA LEU A 12 -26.71 2.71 -12.61
C LEU A 12 -26.12 1.71 -11.60
N PRO A 13 -25.56 0.57 -12.06
CA PRO A 13 -24.87 -0.34 -11.18
C PRO A 13 -23.62 0.35 -10.61
N SER A 14 -23.51 0.41 -9.28
CA SER A 14 -22.30 0.82 -8.58
C SER A 14 -21.13 -0.08 -9.00
N LEU A 15 -20.08 0.54 -9.55
CA LEU A 15 -18.83 -0.10 -9.96
C LEU A 15 -18.14 -0.81 -8.77
N PRO A 16 -17.35 -1.86 -9.02
CA PRO A 16 -16.80 -2.68 -7.94
C PRO A 16 -15.70 -1.94 -7.16
N ASP A 17 -15.91 -1.87 -5.84
CA ASP A 17 -14.99 -1.37 -4.83
C ASP A 17 -13.62 -2.07 -4.89
N LEU A 18 -12.59 -1.33 -5.31
CA LEU A 18 -11.19 -1.76 -5.38
C LEU A 18 -10.43 -1.37 -4.09
N LEU A 19 -10.51 -2.26 -3.11
CA LEU A 19 -10.18 -2.00 -1.69
C LEU A 19 -8.71 -2.25 -1.37
N LEU A 20 -7.95 -1.26 -0.87
CA LEU A 20 -6.51 -1.28 -0.47
C LEU A 20 -6.27 -2.08 0.80
N THR A 21 -5.98 -3.37 0.69
CA THR A 21 -6.09 -4.27 1.86
C THR A 21 -5.28 -5.55 1.69
N ALA A 22 -3.99 -5.37 1.57
CA ALA A 22 -2.90 -6.27 1.97
C ALA A 22 -1.74 -5.93 1.07
N LEU A 23 -0.66 -5.54 1.72
CA LEU A 23 0.59 -5.14 1.13
C LEU A 23 1.57 -5.99 1.93
N SER A 24 2.23 -6.91 1.23
CA SER A 24 3.16 -7.89 1.78
C SER A 24 4.35 -7.16 2.39
N VAL A 25 4.87 -7.65 3.50
CA VAL A 25 6.06 -7.09 4.13
C VAL A 25 6.98 -8.22 4.51
N CYS A 26 7.87 -8.61 3.61
CA CYS A 26 8.93 -9.55 3.92
C CYS A 26 10.21 -8.82 4.37
N PHE A 27 10.92 -9.42 5.31
CA PHE A 27 12.27 -9.02 5.69
C PHE A 27 13.27 -9.95 5.01
N LEU A 28 13.95 -9.46 3.97
CA LEU A 28 15.19 -10.09 3.52
C LEU A 28 16.36 -9.41 4.25
N VAL A 29 16.93 -10.10 5.24
CA VAL A 29 18.21 -9.71 5.84
C VAL A 29 19.31 -9.98 4.83
N SER A 30 19.56 -9.04 3.91
CA SER A 30 20.77 -9.05 3.09
C SER A 30 21.87 -8.36 3.86
N SER A 31 22.66 -9.15 4.61
CA SER A 31 23.94 -8.69 5.15
C SER A 31 24.94 -8.56 4.01
N SER A 32 25.15 -7.35 3.51
CA SER A 32 26.31 -7.03 2.67
C SER A 32 27.08 -5.86 3.28
N LYS A 33 28.36 -6.13 3.58
CA LYS A 33 29.33 -5.22 4.18
C LYS A 33 29.51 -3.98 3.30
N SER A 34 29.34 -2.81 3.89
CA SER A 34 29.56 -1.52 3.24
C SER A 34 31.06 -1.28 3.04
N HIS A 35 31.51 -1.20 1.79
CA HIS A 35 32.75 -0.51 1.44
C HIS A 35 32.41 0.93 1.05
N ILE A 36 32.90 1.86 1.86
CA ILE A 36 32.84 3.31 1.63
C ILE A 36 33.68 3.63 0.39
N ALA A 37 33.05 4.24 -0.62
CA ALA A 37 33.75 4.93 -1.69
C ALA A 37 33.05 6.27 -1.97
N THR A 38 33.60 7.32 -1.37
CA THR A 38 33.25 8.72 -1.58
C THR A 38 33.62 9.13 -3.01
N THR A 39 32.64 9.54 -3.82
CA THR A 39 32.92 10.35 -5.01
C THR A 39 32.01 11.58 -5.02
N ARG A 40 32.66 12.74 -4.91
CA ARG A 40 32.08 14.08 -5.09
C ARG A 40 31.87 14.32 -6.58
N CYS A 41 30.72 14.86 -6.96
CA CYS A 41 30.58 15.65 -8.18
C CYS A 41 29.76 16.93 -7.91
N PRO A 42 30.11 18.07 -8.52
CA PRO A 42 29.56 19.39 -8.19
C PRO A 42 28.41 19.78 -9.12
N PHE A 43 27.39 20.48 -8.61
CA PHE A 43 26.44 21.21 -9.44
C PHE A 43 26.35 22.67 -8.99
N PRO A 44 26.46 23.65 -9.91
CA PRO A 44 26.42 25.08 -9.58
C PRO A 44 24.98 25.57 -9.47
N GLY A 45 24.76 26.45 -8.48
CA GLY A 45 23.47 27.06 -8.21
C GLY A 45 23.00 28.04 -9.28
N ARG A 46 21.69 28.05 -9.53
CA ARG A 46 20.97 29.22 -10.04
C ARG A 46 19.72 29.44 -9.19
N ILE A 47 19.77 30.54 -8.46
CA ILE A 47 18.69 31.10 -7.65
C ILE A 47 17.75 31.85 -8.60
N LEU A 48 16.50 31.41 -8.73
CA LEU A 48 15.43 32.20 -9.32
C LEU A 48 14.59 32.82 -8.19
N LYS A 49 14.71 34.14 -8.07
CA LYS A 49 13.90 35.02 -7.21
C LYS A 49 12.43 34.94 -7.62
N ILE A 50 11.55 34.65 -6.65
CA ILE A 50 10.10 34.89 -6.78
C ILE A 50 9.74 36.06 -5.84
N PRO A 51 8.92 37.05 -6.26
CA PRO A 51 8.64 38.23 -5.46
C PRO A 51 7.76 37.92 -4.25
N ALA A 52 8.09 38.56 -3.14
CA ALA A 52 7.33 38.58 -1.90
C ALA A 52 5.95 39.21 -2.12
N MET A 53 4.92 38.57 -1.58
CA MET A 53 3.67 39.24 -1.23
C MET A 53 3.43 39.13 0.27
N SER A 54 3.11 40.29 0.82
CA SER A 54 2.93 40.72 2.20
C SER A 54 2.26 39.74 3.15
N LEU A 55 2.92 39.57 4.30
CA LEU A 55 2.45 39.01 5.54
C LEU A 55 1.26 39.81 6.10
N SER A 56 0.11 39.16 6.28
CA SER A 56 -0.83 39.51 7.33
C SER A 56 -0.61 38.55 8.50
N SER A 57 -0.12 39.12 9.59
CA SER A 57 0.23 38.49 10.85
C SER A 57 -0.98 37.89 11.55
N SER A 58 -0.98 36.57 11.72
CA SER A 58 -1.75 35.89 12.76
C SER A 58 -0.88 34.83 13.39
N SER A 59 -0.40 35.14 14.60
CA SER A 59 0.00 34.24 15.68
C SER A 59 0.59 32.88 15.28
N SER A 60 1.90 32.80 15.42
CA SER A 60 2.70 31.58 15.50
C SER A 60 2.11 30.56 16.49
N THR A 61 1.36 29.58 15.97
CA THR A 61 1.29 28.27 16.61
C THR A 61 2.44 27.44 16.09
N SER A 62 3.43 27.21 16.95
CA SER A 62 4.49 26.22 16.76
C SER A 62 3.89 24.96 16.15
N ALA A 63 4.30 24.61 14.93
CA ALA A 63 3.96 23.34 14.31
C ALA A 63 4.65 22.24 15.11
N VAL A 64 3.99 21.79 16.18
CA VAL A 64 4.34 20.57 16.89
C VAL A 64 4.27 19.47 15.83
N PRO A 65 5.35 18.71 15.58
CA PRO A 65 5.27 17.56 14.69
C PRO A 65 4.14 16.65 15.21
N PRO A 66 3.31 16.08 14.34
CA PRO A 66 2.17 15.27 14.77
C PRO A 66 2.66 14.23 15.77
N ARG A 67 2.08 14.23 16.98
CA ARG A 67 2.46 13.29 18.03
C ARG A 67 2.25 11.88 17.45
N ARG A 68 3.33 11.15 17.24
CA ARG A 68 3.25 9.73 16.89
C ARG A 68 2.66 9.00 18.09
N HIS A 69 1.43 8.52 17.93
CA HIS A 69 0.79 7.69 18.95
C HIS A 69 1.49 6.33 18.97
N ASN A 70 2.37 6.13 19.96
CA ASN A 70 2.99 4.84 20.21
C ASN A 70 2.13 4.08 21.22
N PHE A 71 1.45 3.04 20.76
CA PHE A 71 0.65 2.15 21.59
C PHE A 71 1.52 0.99 22.09
N ALA A 72 1.56 0.75 23.40
CA ALA A 72 2.39 -0.30 23.99
C ALA A 72 1.89 -1.72 23.66
N SER A 73 0.59 -1.86 23.35
CA SER A 73 -0.04 -3.15 23.03
C SER A 73 -1.29 -2.98 22.16
N PRO A 74 -1.75 -4.04 21.47
CA PRO A 74 -3.04 -4.06 20.78
C PRO A 74 -4.22 -3.67 21.68
N GLN A 75 -4.17 -4.02 22.97
CA GLN A 75 -5.19 -3.66 23.96
C GLN A 75 -5.23 -2.15 24.19
N SER A 76 -4.07 -1.50 24.38
CA SER A 76 -4.01 -0.05 24.55
C SER A 76 -4.51 0.72 23.32
N LEU A 77 -4.26 0.18 22.12
CA LEU A 77 -4.82 0.71 20.88
C LEU A 77 -6.35 0.55 20.85
N SER A 78 -6.86 -0.63 21.19
CA SER A 78 -8.32 -0.88 21.25
C SER A 78 -9.02 0.08 22.21
N GLU A 79 -8.48 0.26 23.42
CA GLU A 79 -9.02 1.18 24.42
C GLU A 79 -9.06 2.63 23.93
N TRP A 80 -8.04 3.06 23.19
CA TRP A 80 -8.00 4.39 22.60
C TRP A 80 -9.01 4.58 21.45
N LEU A 81 -9.26 3.52 20.66
CA LEU A 81 -10.21 3.52 19.54
C LEU A 81 -11.67 3.46 19.98
N LYS A 82 -11.99 2.70 21.04
CA LYS A 82 -13.37 2.50 21.54
C LYS A 82 -14.21 3.78 21.68
N PRO A 83 -13.73 4.87 22.31
CA PRO A 83 -14.51 6.09 22.42
C PRO A 83 -14.54 6.94 21.13
N ARG A 84 -13.78 6.57 20.09
CA ARG A 84 -13.60 7.37 18.87
C ARG A 84 -14.23 6.77 17.62
N LEU A 85 -14.59 5.49 17.64
CA LEU A 85 -15.19 4.77 16.52
C LEU A 85 -16.59 4.25 16.91
N PRO A 86 -17.51 4.08 15.94
CA PRO A 86 -18.77 3.39 16.21
C PRO A 86 -18.51 1.96 16.70
N SER A 87 -19.18 1.55 17.78
CA SER A 87 -18.97 0.23 18.41
C SER A 87 -19.16 -0.93 17.43
N GLU A 88 -20.20 -0.86 16.59
CA GLU A 88 -20.49 -1.87 15.55
C GLU A 88 -19.36 -1.98 14.51
N SER A 89 -18.77 -0.83 14.16
CA SER A 89 -17.67 -0.79 13.20
C SER A 89 -16.42 -1.46 13.77
N LEU A 90 -16.02 -1.10 14.99
CA LEU A 90 -14.85 -1.70 15.66
C LEU A 90 -15.06 -3.20 15.95
N ALA A 91 -16.27 -3.61 16.33
CA ALA A 91 -16.61 -5.02 16.57
C ALA A 91 -16.54 -5.89 15.31
N SER A 92 -16.70 -5.29 14.11
CA SER A 92 -16.63 -6.02 12.84
C SER A 92 -15.21 -6.44 12.44
N TRP A 93 -14.17 -5.85 13.04
CA TRP A 93 -12.77 -6.05 12.65
C TRP A 93 -12.28 -7.46 13.00
N GLY A 94 -11.83 -8.21 12.00
CA GLY A 94 -11.41 -9.61 12.14
C GLY A 94 -12.57 -10.61 12.25
N VAL A 95 -13.82 -10.13 12.16
CA VAL A 95 -15.03 -10.97 12.17
C VAL A 95 -15.68 -10.95 10.79
N LYS A 96 -15.84 -9.76 10.20
CA LYS A 96 -16.39 -9.61 8.85
C LYS A 96 -15.35 -10.06 7.82
N PRO A 97 -15.72 -10.88 6.81
CA PRO A 97 -14.79 -11.33 5.79
C PRO A 97 -13.98 -10.20 5.14
N GLY A 98 -12.67 -10.43 5.02
CA GLY A 98 -11.72 -9.48 4.46
C GLY A 98 -11.32 -8.33 5.40
N THR A 99 -11.90 -8.18 6.58
CA THR A 99 -11.43 -7.14 7.53
C THR A 99 -10.17 -7.59 8.26
N LYS A 100 -9.30 -6.63 8.57
CA LYS A 100 -8.16 -6.83 9.46
C LYS A 100 -8.61 -6.61 10.90
N ASN A 101 -7.82 -7.09 11.87
CA ASN A 101 -8.13 -6.93 13.29
C ASN A 101 -7.22 -5.88 13.97
N VAL A 102 -7.48 -5.59 15.24
CA VAL A 102 -6.71 -4.59 16.01
C VAL A 102 -5.22 -4.93 16.09
N HIS A 103 -4.84 -6.21 16.10
CA HIS A 103 -3.43 -6.61 16.10
C HIS A 103 -2.74 -6.22 14.80
N ASN A 104 -3.41 -6.36 13.65
CA ASN A 104 -2.87 -5.87 12.37
C ASN A 104 -2.62 -4.36 12.42
N LEU A 105 -3.59 -3.55 12.88
CA LEU A 105 -3.42 -2.10 12.91
C LEU A 105 -2.30 -1.69 13.88
N TRP A 106 -2.21 -2.38 15.02
CA TRP A 106 -1.14 -2.16 15.98
C TRP A 106 0.24 -2.46 15.38
N LEU A 107 0.39 -3.55 14.61
CA LEU A 107 1.64 -3.89 13.92
C LEU A 107 2.00 -2.83 12.86
N GLU A 108 1.02 -2.39 12.05
CA GLU A 108 1.23 -1.33 11.05
C GLU A 108 1.72 -0.02 11.71
N LEU A 109 1.16 0.33 12.88
CA LEU A 109 1.57 1.51 13.65
C LEU A 109 2.95 1.34 14.30
N SER A 110 3.22 0.18 14.90
CA SER A 110 4.49 -0.07 15.59
C SER A 110 5.67 -0.13 14.62
N GLN A 111 5.43 -0.59 13.39
CA GLN A 111 6.40 -0.59 12.30
C GLN A 111 6.48 0.75 11.57
N GLY A 112 5.58 1.69 11.87
CA GLY A 112 5.56 3.03 11.28
C GLY A 112 5.06 3.08 9.83
N GLU A 113 4.44 2.01 9.35
CA GLU A 113 3.85 1.91 8.00
C GLU A 113 2.55 2.70 7.86
N THR A 114 1.98 3.07 9.00
CA THR A 114 0.74 3.81 9.10
C THR A 114 0.85 4.81 10.24
N SER A 115 0.09 5.91 10.14
CA SER A 115 -0.10 6.85 11.25
C SER A 115 -1.59 7.11 11.50
N LEU A 116 -1.92 7.53 12.71
CA LEU A 116 -3.27 7.96 13.09
C LEU A 116 -3.23 9.43 13.49
N ALA A 117 -4.10 10.24 12.88
CA ALA A 117 -4.38 11.58 13.35
C ALA A 117 -5.24 11.53 14.62
N ASP A 118 -4.98 12.43 15.58
CA ASP A 118 -5.77 12.57 16.80
C ASP A 118 -7.06 13.36 16.51
N SER A 119 -7.93 12.77 15.68
CA SER A 119 -9.26 13.25 15.36
C SER A 119 -10.32 12.24 15.81
N THR A 120 -11.59 12.62 15.74
CA THR A 120 -12.72 11.75 16.07
C THR A 120 -13.74 11.75 14.92
N PRO A 121 -13.82 10.69 14.10
CA PRO A 121 -12.96 9.49 14.13
C PRO A 121 -11.50 9.81 13.73
N PRO A 122 -10.53 8.98 14.16
CA PRO A 122 -9.12 9.16 13.79
C PRO A 122 -8.91 8.83 12.31
N VAL A 123 -8.07 9.61 11.63
CA VAL A 123 -7.73 9.36 10.21
C VAL A 123 -6.47 8.54 10.11
N ARG A 124 -6.54 7.40 9.41
CA ARG A 124 -5.42 6.48 9.14
C ARG A 124 -4.70 6.89 7.87
N THR A 125 -3.45 7.34 7.97
CA THR A 125 -2.63 7.70 6.81
C THR A 125 -1.69 6.57 6.43
N VAL A 126 -1.68 6.20 5.14
CA VAL A 126 -0.79 5.17 4.57
C VAL A 126 -0.15 5.68 3.29
N HIS A 127 1.15 5.45 3.17
CA HIS A 127 1.88 5.63 1.91
C HIS A 127 1.97 4.31 1.18
N VAL A 128 1.51 4.30 -0.08
CA VAL A 128 1.45 3.08 -0.89
C VAL A 128 2.04 3.33 -2.26
N VAL A 129 2.94 2.47 -2.69
CA VAL A 129 3.43 2.43 -4.06
C VAL A 129 2.51 1.55 -4.91
N LEU A 130 2.10 2.05 -6.06
CA LEU A 130 1.39 1.31 -7.10
C LEU A 130 2.33 1.08 -8.28
N VAL A 131 2.67 -0.17 -8.57
CA VAL A 131 3.59 -0.51 -9.66
C VAL A 131 2.80 -1.03 -10.87
N ARG A 132 2.73 -0.20 -11.91
CA ARG A 132 2.16 -0.57 -13.22
C ARG A 132 3.19 -1.34 -14.03
N ILE A 133 3.19 -2.66 -13.86
CA ILE A 133 4.10 -3.57 -14.56
C ILE A 133 3.57 -3.80 -15.97
N LYS A 134 4.33 -3.36 -16.98
CA LYS A 134 3.99 -3.51 -18.39
C LYS A 134 4.52 -4.84 -18.93
N GLY A 135 3.62 -5.64 -19.50
CA GLY A 135 3.92 -6.88 -20.22
C GLY A 135 3.96 -6.70 -21.73
N LYS A 136 3.82 -7.81 -22.45
CA LYS A 136 3.68 -7.81 -23.92
C LYS A 136 2.35 -7.21 -24.35
N ASP A 137 2.25 -6.81 -25.62
CA ASP A 137 1.02 -6.30 -26.26
C ASP A 137 0.36 -5.13 -25.51
N ALA A 138 1.16 -4.29 -24.85
CA ALA A 138 0.70 -3.17 -24.03
C ALA A 138 -0.29 -3.57 -22.91
N LYS A 139 -0.25 -4.83 -22.46
CA LYS A 139 -0.97 -5.28 -21.27
C LYS A 139 -0.22 -4.92 -20.00
N PHE A 140 -0.96 -4.88 -18.90
CA PHE A 140 -0.42 -4.62 -17.57
C PHE A 140 -0.81 -5.74 -16.62
N LEU A 141 0.10 -6.04 -15.70
CA LEU A 141 -0.14 -7.01 -14.66
C LEU A 141 -1.03 -6.38 -13.58
N VAL A 142 -2.10 -7.08 -13.22
CA VAL A 142 -2.94 -6.73 -12.08
C VAL A 142 -3.11 -7.93 -11.17
N GLU A 143 -3.18 -7.65 -9.88
CA GLU A 143 -3.66 -8.60 -8.90
C GLU A 143 -5.18 -8.71 -9.06
N SER A 144 -5.67 -9.89 -9.43
CA SER A 144 -7.10 -10.16 -9.62
C SER A 144 -7.82 -10.46 -8.31
N HIS A 145 -7.18 -11.24 -7.43
CA HIS A 145 -7.66 -11.58 -6.10
C HIS A 145 -6.51 -12.13 -5.24
N GLN A 146 -6.76 -12.23 -3.95
CA GLN A 146 -5.86 -12.84 -2.98
C GLN A 146 -6.60 -13.84 -2.10
N GLU A 147 -5.86 -14.79 -1.57
CA GLU A 147 -6.30 -15.72 -0.53
C GLU A 147 -5.62 -15.34 0.79
N LEU A 148 -6.43 -15.14 1.84
CA LEU A 148 -5.98 -14.75 3.17
C LEU A 148 -5.69 -15.96 4.07
N SER A 149 -5.00 -15.73 5.19
CA SER A 149 -4.61 -16.78 6.12
C SER A 149 -5.79 -17.50 6.78
N ASP A 150 -6.93 -16.82 6.88
CA ASP A 150 -8.23 -17.32 7.37
C ASP A 150 -9.06 -18.06 6.29
N GLY A 151 -8.53 -18.20 5.07
CA GLY A 151 -9.19 -18.85 3.95
C GLY A 151 -10.14 -17.95 3.15
N ASN A 152 -10.35 -16.70 3.57
CA ASN A 152 -11.18 -15.76 2.81
C ASN A 152 -10.48 -15.34 1.52
N VAL A 153 -11.27 -15.24 0.44
CA VAL A 153 -10.81 -14.70 -0.84
C VAL A 153 -11.23 -13.25 -0.96
N ARG A 154 -10.27 -12.40 -1.32
CA ARG A 154 -10.51 -10.99 -1.55
C ARG A 154 -10.28 -10.62 -3.01
N LYS A 155 -11.35 -10.18 -3.67
CA LYS A 155 -11.26 -9.62 -5.03
C LYS A 155 -10.43 -8.34 -5.02
N ARG A 156 -9.69 -8.19 -6.11
CA ARG A 156 -8.82 -7.06 -6.44
C ARG A 156 -9.17 -6.66 -7.88
N GLY A 157 -8.17 -6.27 -8.65
CA GLY A 157 -8.30 -5.70 -9.99
C GLY A 157 -7.47 -4.43 -10.12
N ARG A 158 -6.27 -4.44 -9.53
CA ARG A 158 -5.39 -3.26 -9.52
C ARG A 158 -3.93 -3.68 -9.69
N PRO A 159 -3.04 -2.72 -10.01
CA PRO A 159 -1.61 -2.98 -10.06
C PRO A 159 -1.07 -3.48 -8.71
N LEU A 160 0.13 -4.08 -8.75
CA LEU A 160 0.89 -4.41 -7.54
C LEU A 160 0.92 -3.18 -6.64
N SER A 161 0.51 -3.37 -5.40
CA SER A 161 0.44 -2.31 -4.41
C SER A 161 1.37 -2.70 -3.29
N GLU A 162 2.20 -1.77 -2.80
CA GLU A 162 3.13 -2.04 -1.70
C GLU A 162 3.12 -0.93 -0.65
N LYS A 163 3.07 -1.27 0.65
CA LYS A 163 3.14 -0.28 1.74
C LYS A 163 4.56 0.25 1.77
N MET A 164 4.73 1.56 1.85
CA MET A 164 6.06 2.11 2.06
C MET A 164 6.48 1.93 3.52
N LYS A 165 7.72 1.50 3.73
CA LYS A 165 8.36 1.47 5.06
C LYS A 165 8.80 2.89 5.48
N PRO A 166 9.03 3.14 6.77
CA PRO A 166 9.53 4.43 7.22
C PRO A 166 10.84 4.82 6.54
N ASN A 167 10.90 6.02 5.98
CA ASN A 167 12.06 6.58 5.27
C ASN A 167 12.46 5.83 3.98
N GLU A 168 11.58 4.99 3.44
CA GLU A 168 11.76 4.36 2.14
C GLU A 168 11.31 5.30 1.02
N ASP A 169 12.07 5.37 -0.08
CA ASP A 169 11.64 6.10 -1.28
C ASP A 169 10.72 5.23 -2.17
N PRO A 170 9.89 5.83 -3.03
CA PRO A 170 8.94 5.07 -3.86
C PRO A 170 9.57 4.03 -4.78
N GLU A 171 10.77 4.26 -5.32
CA GLU A 171 11.41 3.30 -6.23
C GLU A 171 11.93 2.09 -5.45
N SER A 172 12.57 2.31 -4.30
CA SER A 172 12.99 1.24 -3.40
C SER A 172 11.80 0.38 -2.94
N ALA A 173 10.69 1.02 -2.55
CA ALA A 173 9.46 0.32 -2.20
C ALA A 173 8.86 -0.47 -3.38
N ALA A 174 8.88 0.08 -4.60
CA ALA A 174 8.42 -0.61 -5.81
C ALA A 174 9.24 -1.89 -6.08
N VAL A 175 10.57 -1.77 -6.07
CA VAL A 175 11.49 -2.89 -6.30
C VAL A 175 11.29 -3.95 -5.22
N ARG A 176 11.20 -3.52 -3.95
CA ARG A 176 10.93 -4.43 -2.84
C ARG A 176 9.61 -5.18 -3.03
N GLY A 177 8.50 -4.48 -3.27
CA GLY A 177 7.20 -5.11 -3.49
C GLY A 177 7.20 -6.10 -4.65
N ILE A 178 7.86 -5.76 -5.78
CA ILE A 178 8.03 -6.69 -6.91
C ILE A 178 8.77 -7.96 -6.47
N LEU A 179 9.88 -7.83 -5.74
CA LEU A 179 10.68 -8.98 -5.33
C LEU A 179 9.96 -9.83 -4.28
N GLU A 180 9.22 -9.22 -3.36
CA GLU A 180 8.46 -9.94 -2.35
C GLU A 180 7.30 -10.72 -2.97
N GLU A 181 6.49 -10.08 -3.80
CA GLU A 181 5.27 -10.71 -4.33
C GLU A 181 5.50 -11.53 -5.60
N LEU A 182 6.48 -11.17 -6.44
CA LEU A 182 6.75 -11.82 -7.73
C LEU A 182 8.10 -12.57 -7.76
N GLY A 183 8.93 -12.46 -6.72
CA GLY A 183 10.27 -13.03 -6.71
C GLY A 183 10.31 -14.55 -6.89
N SER A 184 9.29 -15.28 -6.41
CA SER A 184 9.21 -16.74 -6.56
C SER A 184 9.12 -17.20 -8.01
N VAL A 185 8.36 -16.48 -8.86
CA VAL A 185 8.23 -16.80 -10.29
C VAL A 185 9.41 -16.25 -11.09
N VAL A 186 9.90 -15.07 -10.72
CA VAL A 186 11.09 -14.47 -11.34
C VAL A 186 12.31 -15.36 -11.11
N ALA A 187 12.59 -15.76 -9.87
CA ALA A 187 13.76 -16.58 -9.54
C ALA A 187 13.75 -17.95 -10.22
N ALA A 188 12.56 -18.58 -10.33
CA ALA A 188 12.40 -19.85 -11.03
C ALA A 188 12.71 -19.75 -12.53
N ALA A 189 12.38 -18.62 -13.16
CA ALA A 189 12.64 -18.38 -14.58
C ALA A 189 14.09 -17.97 -14.88
N ASN A 190 14.79 -17.39 -13.89
CA ASN A 190 15.95 -16.54 -14.12
C ASN A 190 17.23 -16.99 -13.39
N ALA A 191 17.59 -18.28 -13.49
CA ALA A 191 18.83 -18.82 -12.92
C ALA A 191 20.14 -18.15 -13.42
N PHE A 192 20.06 -17.28 -14.44
CA PHE A 192 21.19 -16.58 -15.05
C PHE A 192 21.39 -15.13 -14.60
N TYR A 193 20.40 -14.52 -13.95
CA TYR A 193 20.48 -13.12 -13.56
C TYR A 193 21.11 -12.99 -12.17
N SER A 194 22.15 -12.15 -12.06
CA SER A 194 22.90 -11.99 -10.81
C SER A 194 22.52 -10.72 -10.04
N ARG A 195 21.86 -9.75 -10.70
CA ARG A 195 21.51 -8.45 -10.12
C ARG A 195 20.03 -8.12 -10.32
N VAL A 196 19.46 -7.42 -9.34
CA VAL A 196 18.05 -6.97 -9.37
C VAL A 196 17.78 -6.03 -10.55
N GLU A 197 18.76 -5.20 -10.91
CA GLU A 197 18.67 -4.25 -12.04
C GLU A 197 18.45 -4.93 -13.40
N ASP A 198 18.91 -6.17 -13.54
CA ASP A 198 18.72 -6.94 -14.78
C ASP A 198 17.29 -7.51 -14.89
N ILE A 199 16.59 -7.57 -13.75
CA ILE A 199 15.25 -8.14 -13.63
C ILE A 199 14.20 -7.04 -13.63
N VAL A 200 14.40 -5.99 -12.83
CA VAL A 200 13.43 -4.92 -12.61
C VAL A 200 13.96 -3.62 -13.21
N THR A 201 13.20 -3.06 -14.14
CA THR A 201 13.47 -1.75 -14.71
C THR A 201 12.32 -0.81 -14.38
N ILE A 202 12.55 0.14 -13.47
CA ILE A 202 11.63 1.26 -13.24
C ILE A 202 11.80 2.27 -14.38
N HIS A 203 10.69 2.71 -14.97
CA HIS A 203 10.73 3.62 -16.12
C HIS A 203 11.03 5.04 -15.63
N PRO A 204 12.09 5.70 -16.14
CA PRO A 204 12.41 7.07 -15.76
C PRO A 204 11.24 8.02 -16.03
N ASN A 205 11.04 8.99 -15.13
CA ASN A 205 9.97 10.00 -15.22
C ASN A 205 8.53 9.44 -15.23
N SER A 206 8.32 8.19 -14.80
CA SER A 206 6.98 7.60 -14.68
C SER A 206 6.26 7.92 -13.36
N TYR A 207 6.99 8.47 -12.40
CA TYR A 207 6.48 8.74 -11.06
C TYR A 207 5.32 9.73 -11.06
N GLN A 208 4.24 9.35 -10.39
CA GLN A 208 3.08 10.19 -10.11
C GLN A 208 2.66 10.04 -8.66
N MET A 209 2.17 11.11 -8.05
CA MET A 209 1.67 11.09 -6.68
C MET A 209 0.26 11.68 -6.63
N ARG A 210 -0.65 10.99 -5.94
CA ARG A 210 -1.98 11.50 -5.62
C ARG A 210 -2.37 11.12 -4.19
N VAL A 211 -3.27 11.90 -3.61
CA VAL A 211 -3.85 11.62 -2.29
C VAL A 211 -5.31 11.27 -2.48
N GLU A 212 -5.76 10.20 -1.83
CA GLU A 212 -7.15 9.77 -1.82
C GLU A 212 -7.65 9.61 -0.39
N GLU A 213 -8.78 10.25 -0.09
CA GLU A 213 -9.49 10.05 1.17
C GLU A 213 -10.68 9.11 0.95
N ARG A 214 -10.73 8.02 1.70
CA ARG A 214 -11.81 7.03 1.64
C ARG A 214 -11.86 6.16 2.88
N ASP A 215 -13.00 5.54 3.13
CA ASP A 215 -13.12 4.58 4.23
C ASP A 215 -12.20 3.37 4.05
N SER A 216 -11.54 2.96 5.13
CA SER A 216 -10.71 1.77 5.13
C SER A 216 -11.57 0.52 5.11
N ALA A 217 -11.55 -0.23 4.02
CA ALA A 217 -12.26 -1.50 4.00
C ALA A 217 -11.60 -2.60 4.84
N SER A 218 -10.32 -2.46 5.20
CA SER A 218 -9.70 -3.34 6.20
C SER A 218 -10.20 -3.03 7.61
N TYR A 219 -10.57 -1.77 7.85
CA TYR A 219 -10.93 -1.25 9.16
C TYR A 219 -12.22 -0.42 9.02
N PRO A 220 -13.40 -1.05 8.79
CA PRO A 220 -14.64 -0.31 8.62
C PRO A 220 -14.86 0.70 9.74
N GLY A 221 -15.33 1.90 9.39
CA GLY A 221 -15.52 3.03 10.31
C GLY A 221 -14.26 3.84 10.62
N LEU A 222 -13.08 3.41 10.15
CA LEU A 222 -11.83 4.18 10.23
C LEU A 222 -11.55 4.88 8.89
N PRO A 223 -11.68 6.22 8.79
CA PRO A 223 -11.33 6.95 7.59
C PRO A 223 -9.86 6.77 7.23
N GLY A 224 -9.57 6.63 5.95
CA GLY A 224 -8.22 6.47 5.41
C GLY A 224 -7.81 7.65 4.54
N CYS A 225 -6.56 8.07 4.70
CA CYS A 225 -5.85 8.98 3.78
C CYS A 225 -4.73 8.18 3.11
N TYR A 226 -4.87 7.92 1.82
CA TYR A 226 -3.92 7.12 1.04
C TYR A 226 -3.06 8.04 0.19
N VAL A 227 -1.77 8.10 0.48
CA VAL A 227 -0.79 8.77 -0.37
C VAL A 227 -0.27 7.74 -1.36
N LEU A 228 -0.75 7.82 -2.59
CA LEU A 228 -0.49 6.84 -3.65
C LEU A 228 0.65 7.32 -4.55
N HIS A 229 1.70 6.53 -4.61
CA HIS A 229 2.90 6.74 -5.41
C HIS A 229 2.89 5.76 -6.60
N THR A 230 2.52 6.21 -7.79
CA THR A 230 2.46 5.35 -8.97
C THR A 230 3.77 5.38 -9.74
N LEU A 231 4.29 4.20 -10.10
CA LEU A 231 5.48 4.01 -10.92
C LEU A 231 5.17 3.02 -12.05
N HIS A 232 5.84 3.18 -13.19
CA HIS A 232 5.78 2.19 -14.27
C HIS A 232 7.05 1.35 -14.25
N ALA A 233 6.91 0.05 -14.50
CA ALA A 233 8.03 -0.88 -14.50
C ALA A 233 7.90 -1.95 -15.58
N THR A 234 9.03 -2.56 -15.92
CA THR A 234 9.10 -3.83 -16.63
C THR A 234 9.84 -4.83 -15.77
N VAL A 235 9.36 -6.07 -15.74
CA VAL A 235 9.95 -7.16 -14.97
C VAL A 235 10.24 -8.33 -15.90
N GLN A 236 11.49 -8.78 -15.93
CA GLN A 236 11.93 -9.89 -16.77
C GLN A 236 11.56 -11.25 -16.16
N GLY A 237 11.24 -12.22 -17.01
CA GLY A 237 10.94 -13.60 -16.61
C GLY A 237 9.55 -13.83 -16.02
N LEU A 238 8.62 -12.86 -16.12
CA LEU A 238 7.23 -13.10 -15.74
C LEU A 238 6.50 -14.01 -16.74
N PRO A 239 5.57 -14.88 -16.28
CA PRO A 239 4.72 -15.67 -17.15
C PRO A 239 3.85 -14.80 -18.08
N GLU A 240 3.62 -15.27 -19.32
CA GLU A 240 2.77 -14.57 -20.30
C GLU A 240 1.27 -14.71 -20.02
N GLY A 241 0.88 -15.80 -19.35
CA GLY A 241 -0.50 -16.07 -18.93
C GLY A 241 -0.75 -15.71 -17.47
N ASP A 242 -1.96 -15.98 -17.00
CA ASP A 242 -2.32 -15.84 -15.59
C ASP A 242 -1.48 -16.78 -14.72
N PHE A 243 -1.10 -16.31 -13.54
CA PHE A 243 -0.28 -17.07 -12.59
C PHE A 243 -0.62 -16.72 -11.14
N CYS A 244 0.00 -17.44 -10.21
CA CYS A 244 -0.12 -17.14 -8.79
C CYS A 244 1.24 -17.19 -8.12
N THR A 245 1.37 -16.44 -7.03
CA THR A 245 2.56 -16.42 -6.17
C THR A 245 2.15 -16.60 -4.72
N TYR A 246 3.09 -17.08 -3.91
CA TYR A 246 2.88 -17.34 -2.49
C TYR A 246 3.68 -16.34 -1.67
N GLU A 247 3.07 -15.82 -0.61
CA GLU A 247 3.74 -14.96 0.35
C GLU A 247 4.47 -15.83 1.39
N VAL A 248 5.71 -15.46 1.73
CA VAL A 248 6.48 -16.09 2.81
C VAL A 248 6.24 -15.26 4.07
N ASP A 249 5.93 -15.89 5.21
CA ASP A 249 5.46 -15.25 6.46
C ASP A 249 5.92 -13.78 6.68
N GLU A 250 4.96 -12.85 6.58
CA GLU A 250 5.06 -11.37 6.67
C GLU A 250 5.71 -10.84 7.98
N TYR A 251 5.92 -11.68 8.99
CA TYR A 251 6.31 -11.23 10.35
C TYR A 251 7.41 -12.09 11.01
N GLN A 252 8.45 -12.47 10.27
CA GLN A 252 9.65 -13.07 10.86
C GLN A 252 10.48 -12.02 11.64
N GLY A 253 10.01 -11.64 12.83
CA GLY A 253 10.67 -10.73 13.78
C GLY A 253 10.86 -11.32 15.17
N ASP A 254 11.20 -10.51 16.18
CA ASP A 254 11.44 -10.92 17.58
C ASP A 254 10.31 -11.79 18.16
N PHE A 255 10.63 -12.68 19.11
CA PHE A 255 9.70 -13.60 19.78
C PHE A 255 8.41 -12.93 20.30
N HIS A 256 8.45 -11.68 20.76
CA HIS A 256 7.25 -10.94 21.18
C HIS A 256 6.35 -10.57 20.00
N HIS A 257 6.93 -10.16 18.88
CA HIS A 257 6.21 -9.84 17.66
C HIS A 257 5.64 -11.07 16.97
N LYS A 258 6.30 -12.24 17.06
CA LYS A 258 5.78 -13.50 16.49
C LYS A 258 4.43 -13.92 17.05
N ASN A 259 4.24 -13.83 18.37
CA ASN A 259 2.98 -14.22 19.02
C ASN A 259 1.83 -13.29 18.65
N VAL A 260 2.12 -12.00 18.44
CA VAL A 260 1.12 -11.00 18.00
C VAL A 260 0.81 -11.17 16.52
N ALA A 261 1.83 -11.40 15.70
CA ALA A 261 1.70 -11.64 14.27
C ALA A 261 0.87 -12.89 13.95
N HIS A 262 0.98 -13.97 14.74
CA HIS A 262 0.14 -15.16 14.55
C HIS A 262 -1.36 -14.87 14.73
N LYS A 263 -1.72 -13.77 15.41
CA LYS A 263 -3.12 -13.34 15.54
C LYS A 263 -3.56 -12.41 14.41
N ALA A 264 -2.65 -11.96 13.56
CA ALA A 264 -2.93 -11.07 12.46
C ALA A 264 -3.42 -11.86 11.24
N VAL A 265 -4.35 -11.28 10.47
CA VAL A 265 -4.73 -11.85 9.17
C VAL A 265 -3.69 -11.38 8.14
N SER A 266 -3.06 -12.33 7.44
CA SER A 266 -2.04 -12.08 6.41
C SER A 266 -2.52 -12.62 5.06
N VAL A 267 -1.87 -12.22 3.97
CA VAL A 267 -2.07 -12.87 2.67
C VAL A 267 -1.23 -14.15 2.63
N LYS A 268 -1.73 -15.14 1.90
CA LYS A 268 -0.99 -16.38 1.62
C LYS A 268 -0.66 -16.51 0.15
N LYS A 269 -1.57 -16.03 -0.70
CA LYS A 269 -1.48 -16.25 -2.13
C LYS A 269 -2.06 -15.08 -2.91
N HIS A 270 -1.33 -14.69 -3.95
CA HIS A 270 -1.71 -13.65 -4.88
C HIS A 270 -2.01 -14.28 -6.24
N TYR A 271 -3.08 -13.83 -6.90
CA TYR A 271 -3.47 -14.30 -8.23
C TYR A 271 -3.37 -13.15 -9.23
N TRP A 272 -2.56 -13.33 -10.26
CA TRP A 272 -2.16 -12.30 -11.21
C TRP A 272 -2.73 -12.57 -12.60
N THR A 273 -3.19 -11.51 -13.26
CA THR A 273 -3.70 -11.57 -14.62
C THR A 273 -3.24 -10.36 -15.43
N TRP A 274 -3.18 -10.53 -16.76
CA TRP A 274 -2.78 -9.49 -17.70
C TRP A 274 -4.01 -8.82 -18.33
N VAL A 275 -4.15 -7.52 -18.11
CA VAL A 275 -5.28 -6.73 -18.63
C VAL A 275 -4.82 -5.64 -19.60
N SER A 276 -5.70 -5.23 -20.52
CA SER A 276 -5.45 -4.06 -21.38
C SER A 276 -5.40 -2.76 -20.58
N ALA A 277 -4.75 -1.74 -21.13
CA ALA A 277 -4.65 -0.42 -20.51
C ALA A 277 -6.03 0.19 -20.19
N ASP A 278 -7.02 -0.04 -21.05
CA ASP A 278 -8.38 0.49 -20.89
C ASP A 278 -9.11 -0.08 -19.66
N SER A 279 -8.71 -1.28 -19.22
CA SER A 279 -9.26 -1.95 -18.04
C SER A 279 -8.62 -1.48 -16.73
N LEU A 280 -7.59 -0.63 -16.79
CA LEU A 280 -6.89 -0.09 -15.61
C LEU A 280 -7.50 1.21 -15.09
N GLN A 281 -8.73 1.56 -15.49
CA GLN A 281 -9.40 2.75 -14.98
C GLN A 281 -9.58 2.65 -13.45
N THR A 282 -8.74 3.41 -12.75
CA THR A 282 -8.76 3.72 -11.31
C THR A 282 -9.26 5.12 -11.07
#